data_AF-A0A0B4CHY6-F1
#
_entry.id   AF-A0A0B4CHY6-F1
#
_cell.length_a   1.000
_cell.length_b   1.000
_cell.length_c   1.000
_cell.angle_alpha   90.00
_cell.angle_beta   90.00
_cell.angle_gamma   90.00
#
_symmetry.space_group_name_H-M   'P 1'
#
loop_
_entity.id
_entity.type
_entity.pdbx_description
1 polymer ?
#
loop_
_entity_poly.entity_id
_entity_poly.type
_entity_poly.pdbx_seq_one_letter_code
_entity_poly.pdbx_strand_id
1 'polypeptide(L)'
;MMKPDFDLLAKHRMPPVQHGNMPKPTSTPNPDSELLSGFNGYYILDSEGAFFTIDTTISVEYDATSDKFTPTFSVQTILCVDGKNPITFNFSESTTATFKQSGDNYVLTYTTTGSQATTVTLTFTRSGVTNGQTATVAGTLSPAVASVSSVNGYTYNNPILPARYAGKYYVQGEAPVNAMTIGSDFALHYSAYGVAPPPTGLEPVKSYTYNMNMYYFAFEDSKGNKSSLIMGTSAAAGMVSNNITNIDGNSIPRTFTSIQLNNQDVPDPLALDLNENNAEDLAGMAGYFALTSSSSGATPGAFLSVEGIYASRYTPAYPTPKVTTKYKVTVGLCFDGVHSTVRLYDTACTYDTSTTTLTIPDATHEGVHGSWSIVFAPGYAPGPAAYPHYGTLCTATVTFNPADKSASSSWTGASPLAPVPLSAFSGANMTTKSPADSDNQTEEIISEILAYNNEWLEIVSDYSILYTPPTECAAWDLSDQQQSWLEILYVPLMYIVAYQVKPETYPIADPNLMSCMLSLGTNGAHGIASINTRYVQVAPNMPPVPLLPTAVVAVPCPAAPLPAT
;
A
#
# COMPACT_ATOMS: atom_id res chain seq x y z
N MET A 1 -31.69 10.05 32.56
CA MET A 1 -31.06 9.14 31.58
C MET A 1 -29.71 9.74 31.21
N MET A 2 -28.63 9.12 31.68
CA MET A 2 -27.26 9.55 31.39
C MET A 2 -26.90 9.09 29.97
N LYS A 3 -26.38 10.01 29.14
CA LYS A 3 -25.65 9.68 27.92
C LYS A 3 -24.38 8.91 28.31
N PRO A 4 -24.08 7.75 27.72
CA PRO A 4 -22.75 7.18 27.84
C PRO A 4 -21.78 8.00 26.96
N ASP A 5 -20.83 8.66 27.61
CA ASP A 5 -19.63 9.22 26.98
C ASP A 5 -18.70 8.06 26.61
N PHE A 6 -18.63 7.75 25.32
CA PHE A 6 -17.66 6.80 24.74
C PHE A 6 -16.39 7.52 24.29
N ASP A 7 -15.75 8.24 25.21
CA ASP A 7 -14.44 8.80 24.94
C ASP A 7 -13.37 7.84 25.48
N LEU A 8 -12.74 7.08 24.57
CA LEU A 8 -11.46 6.43 24.85
C LEU A 8 -10.52 7.53 25.36
N LEU A 9 -10.22 7.48 26.67
CA LEU A 9 -9.39 8.45 27.38
C LEU A 9 -8.25 8.93 26.47
N ALA A 10 -8.19 10.23 26.21
CA ALA A 10 -7.23 10.87 25.30
C ALA A 10 -5.76 10.45 25.53
N LYS A 11 -5.43 9.92 26.72
CA LYS A 11 -4.11 9.37 27.08
C LYS A 11 -3.73 8.05 26.37
N HIS A 12 -4.67 7.32 25.77
CA HIS A 12 -4.44 6.06 25.05
C HIS A 12 -4.57 6.19 23.53
N ARG A 13 -4.98 7.37 23.04
CA ARG A 13 -4.83 7.67 21.62
C ARG A 13 -3.33 7.86 21.40
N MET A 14 -2.68 6.98 20.63
CA MET A 14 -1.44 7.39 20.00
C MET A 14 -1.78 8.68 19.22
N PRO A 15 -1.08 9.80 19.45
CA PRO A 15 -1.27 10.95 18.60
C PRO A 15 -1.13 10.45 17.16
N PRO A 16 -1.96 10.92 16.20
CA PRO A 16 -1.68 10.65 14.81
C PRO A 16 -0.22 11.04 14.60
N VAL A 17 0.61 10.05 14.27
CA VAL A 17 2.01 10.30 13.95
C VAL A 17 1.96 11.45 12.96
N GLN A 18 2.55 12.58 13.32
CA GLN A 18 2.70 13.66 12.35
C GLN A 18 3.58 13.05 11.28
N HIS A 19 2.95 12.58 10.20
CA HIS A 19 3.64 12.04 9.05
C HIS A 19 4.53 13.17 8.57
N GLY A 20 5.82 13.05 8.86
CA GLY A 20 6.79 14.08 8.59
C GLY A 20 6.93 14.18 7.09
N ASN A 21 6.06 14.98 6.46
CA ASN A 21 6.37 15.51 5.15
C ASN A 21 7.73 16.17 5.29
N MET A 22 8.70 15.73 4.48
CA MET A 22 9.95 16.45 4.43
C MET A 22 9.63 17.90 4.06
N PRO A 23 10.14 18.88 4.81
CA PRO A 23 9.92 20.27 4.47
C PRO A 23 10.42 20.50 3.04
N LYS A 24 9.68 21.30 2.29
CA LYS A 24 10.13 21.77 0.97
C LYS A 24 11.55 22.34 1.11
N PRO A 25 12.48 22.02 0.19
CA PRO A 25 13.84 22.54 0.23
C PRO A 25 13.83 24.06 0.34
N THR A 26 14.68 24.58 1.22
CA THR A 26 14.77 26.03 1.48
C THR A 26 15.52 26.79 0.37
N SER A 27 16.22 26.06 -0.50
CA SER A 27 16.92 26.54 -1.70
C SER A 27 16.42 25.81 -2.95
N THR A 28 16.90 26.22 -4.12
CA THR A 28 16.75 25.43 -5.34
C THR A 28 17.23 24.00 -5.08
N PRO A 29 16.39 22.98 -5.25
CA PRO A 29 16.79 21.60 -5.02
C PRO A 29 17.92 21.18 -5.95
N ASN A 30 18.70 20.18 -5.53
CA ASN A 30 19.65 19.50 -6.40
C ASN A 30 18.93 19.07 -7.70
N PRO A 31 19.46 19.41 -8.89
CA PRO A 31 18.80 19.15 -10.17
C PRO A 31 18.60 17.66 -10.46
N ASP A 32 19.40 16.79 -9.83
CA ASP A 32 19.29 15.34 -9.98
C ASP A 32 18.19 14.73 -9.06
N SER A 33 17.51 15.54 -8.22
CA SER A 33 16.52 15.06 -7.25
C SER A 33 15.34 14.35 -7.92
N GLU A 34 14.81 14.91 -9.01
CA GLU A 34 13.71 14.29 -9.77
C GLU A 34 14.11 12.93 -10.35
N LEU A 35 15.34 12.83 -10.85
CA LEU A 35 15.84 11.57 -11.41
C LEU A 35 16.02 10.52 -10.30
N LEU A 36 16.55 10.92 -9.14
CA LEU A 36 16.73 10.03 -7.98
C LEU A 36 15.40 9.59 -7.37
N SER A 37 14.36 10.42 -7.38
CA SER A 37 13.02 10.00 -6.95
C SER A 37 12.40 8.93 -7.84
N GLY A 38 12.90 8.80 -9.08
CA GLY A 38 12.68 7.62 -9.92
C GLY A 38 13.24 6.32 -9.36
N PHE A 39 13.92 6.33 -8.22
CA PHE A 39 14.41 5.16 -7.48
C PHE A 39 13.92 5.16 -6.03
N ASN A 40 12.90 5.97 -5.71
CA ASN A 40 12.27 6.02 -4.39
C ASN A 40 11.86 4.61 -3.91
N GLY A 41 12.21 4.29 -2.66
CA GLY A 41 11.87 3.02 -2.06
C GLY A 41 12.79 2.60 -0.92
N TYR A 42 12.45 1.46 -0.34
CA TYR A 42 13.23 0.76 0.67
C TYR A 42 13.98 -0.40 0.02
N TYR A 43 15.31 -0.37 0.14
CA TYR A 43 16.22 -1.38 -0.38
C TYR A 43 16.74 -2.21 0.79
N ILE A 44 16.40 -3.50 0.79
CA ILE A 44 17.00 -4.48 1.70
C ILE A 44 18.43 -4.70 1.22
N LEU A 45 19.39 -4.63 2.12
CA LEU A 45 20.79 -4.93 1.80
C LEU A 45 21.16 -6.35 2.26
N ASP A 46 22.23 -6.92 1.69
CA ASP A 46 22.65 -8.31 1.93
C ASP A 46 22.97 -8.67 3.41
N SER A 47 23.16 -7.68 4.28
CA SER A 47 23.46 -7.88 5.71
C SER A 47 22.17 -7.85 6.56
N GLU A 48 22.12 -8.67 7.60
CA GLU A 48 20.96 -8.70 8.52
C GLU A 48 20.64 -7.32 9.08
N GLY A 49 19.40 -6.88 8.90
CA GLY A 49 18.91 -5.58 9.32
C GLY A 49 19.42 -4.38 8.52
N ALA A 50 20.36 -4.58 7.61
CA ALA A 50 20.92 -3.50 6.81
C ALA A 50 19.95 -3.04 5.73
N PHE A 51 19.90 -1.72 5.53
CA PHE A 51 19.00 -1.12 4.57
C PHE A 51 19.53 0.18 3.97
N PHE A 52 18.95 0.52 2.81
CA PHE A 52 19.09 1.82 2.19
C PHE A 52 17.71 2.32 1.77
N THR A 53 17.37 3.58 2.05
CA THR A 53 16.12 4.18 1.57
C THR A 53 16.39 5.39 0.71
N ILE A 54 15.57 5.55 -0.32
CA ILE A 54 15.34 6.84 -0.98
C ILE A 54 13.93 7.26 -0.59
N ASP A 55 13.81 8.32 0.21
CA ASP A 55 12.53 8.91 0.59
C ASP A 55 12.28 10.19 -0.19
N THR A 56 11.12 10.26 -0.86
CA THR A 56 10.73 11.37 -1.72
C THR A 56 9.41 11.95 -1.27
N THR A 57 9.43 13.26 -1.01
CA THR A 57 8.22 14.09 -0.91
C THR A 57 8.16 15.06 -2.08
N ILE A 58 7.08 15.00 -2.86
CA ILE A 58 6.78 15.96 -3.92
C ILE A 58 5.92 17.07 -3.32
N SER A 59 6.43 18.30 -3.34
CA SER A 59 5.63 19.50 -3.01
C SER A 59 5.14 20.14 -4.30
N VAL A 60 3.85 20.40 -4.42
CA VAL A 60 3.26 21.01 -5.63
C VAL A 60 2.61 22.32 -5.24
N GLU A 61 2.90 23.38 -6.00
CA GLU A 61 2.33 24.71 -5.82
C GLU A 61 1.58 25.14 -7.08
N TYR A 62 0.40 25.73 -6.89
CA TYR A 62 -0.41 26.31 -7.96
C TYR A 62 -0.10 27.81 -8.10
N ASP A 63 0.33 28.21 -9.29
CA ASP A 63 0.48 29.62 -9.67
C ASP A 63 -0.76 30.08 -10.44
N ALA A 64 -1.59 30.90 -9.80
CA ALA A 64 -2.80 31.45 -10.39
C ALA A 64 -2.55 32.42 -11.57
N THR A 65 -1.33 32.94 -11.73
CA THR A 65 -0.98 33.84 -12.85
C THR A 65 -0.73 33.06 -14.14
N SER A 66 -0.03 31.93 -14.02
CA SER A 66 0.31 31.07 -15.16
C SER A 66 -0.65 29.89 -15.34
N ASP A 67 -1.56 29.67 -14.39
CA ASP A 67 -2.49 28.54 -14.32
C ASP A 67 -1.75 27.20 -14.39
N LYS A 68 -0.71 27.06 -13.55
CA LYS A 68 0.19 25.90 -13.57
C LYS A 68 0.45 25.36 -12.18
N PHE A 69 0.50 24.03 -12.10
CA PHE A 69 0.96 23.28 -10.94
C PHE A 69 2.44 22.92 -11.14
N THR A 70 3.30 23.37 -10.22
CA THR A 70 4.75 23.18 -10.31
C THR A 70 5.22 22.23 -9.21
N PRO A 71 5.72 21.02 -9.56
CA PRO A 71 6.26 20.10 -8.58
C PRO A 71 7.69 20.48 -8.17
N THR A 72 8.03 20.18 -6.92
CA THR A 72 9.36 20.27 -6.32
C THR A 72 9.66 18.94 -5.64
N PHE A 73 10.70 18.25 -6.09
CA PHE A 73 11.11 16.95 -5.56
C PHE A 73 12.09 17.14 -4.39
N SER A 74 11.70 16.65 -3.22
CA SER A 74 12.52 16.68 -2.01
C SER A 74 12.92 15.25 -1.72
N VAL A 75 14.24 14.96 -1.76
CA VAL A 75 14.79 13.62 -1.67
C VAL A 75 15.80 13.56 -0.53
N GLN A 76 15.63 12.54 0.30
CA GLN A 76 16.55 12.18 1.37
C GLN A 76 16.94 10.72 1.21
N THR A 77 18.17 10.41 1.58
CA THR A 77 18.64 9.02 1.67
C THR A 77 18.92 8.66 3.11
N ILE A 78 18.68 7.40 3.46
CA ILE A 78 19.05 6.84 4.76
C ILE A 78 19.79 5.56 4.50
N LEU A 79 20.95 5.42 5.09
CA LEU A 79 21.79 4.25 4.97
C LEU A 79 22.03 3.67 6.36
N CYS A 80 21.71 2.40 6.55
CA CYS A 80 21.97 1.68 7.78
C CYS A 80 22.65 0.36 7.42
N VAL A 81 23.95 0.24 7.68
CA VAL A 81 24.72 -0.95 7.30
C VAL A 81 24.73 -2.05 8.36
N ASP A 82 24.38 -1.70 9.60
CA ASP A 82 24.43 -2.56 10.78
C ASP A 82 23.05 -2.82 11.39
N GLY A 83 21.99 -2.33 10.74
CA GLY A 83 20.60 -2.39 11.20
C GLY A 83 20.28 -1.56 12.45
N LYS A 84 21.22 -0.73 12.93
CA LYS A 84 21.07 -0.01 14.21
C LYS A 84 21.34 1.48 14.10
N ASN A 85 22.34 1.89 13.33
CA ASN A 85 22.83 3.26 13.27
C ASN A 85 22.59 3.85 11.87
N PRO A 86 21.36 4.34 11.58
CA PRO A 86 21.06 4.95 10.31
C PRO A 86 21.78 6.29 10.14
N ILE A 87 22.31 6.52 8.93
CA ILE A 87 22.91 7.78 8.51
C ILE A 87 21.98 8.43 7.49
N THR A 88 21.48 9.60 7.83
CA THR A 88 20.56 10.37 6.97
C THR A 88 21.34 11.43 6.18
N PHE A 89 21.00 11.58 4.90
CA PHE A 89 21.59 12.57 4.01
C PHE A 89 20.52 13.27 3.17
N ASN A 90 20.43 14.60 3.29
CA ASN A 90 19.51 15.43 2.50
C ASN A 90 20.10 15.66 1.09
N PHE A 91 19.66 14.85 0.12
CA PHE A 91 20.16 14.92 -1.25
C PHE A 91 19.75 16.23 -1.92
N SER A 92 18.50 16.66 -1.72
CA SER A 92 17.97 17.87 -2.37
C SER A 92 18.64 19.15 -1.94
N GLU A 93 19.24 19.22 -0.75
CA GLU A 93 20.00 20.40 -0.30
C GLU A 93 21.51 20.32 -0.62
N SER A 94 21.99 19.17 -1.12
CA SER A 94 23.41 19.02 -1.45
C SER A 94 23.72 19.58 -2.84
N THR A 95 24.76 20.42 -2.91
CA THR A 95 25.29 20.94 -4.18
C THR A 95 26.38 20.05 -4.81
N THR A 96 26.84 19.03 -4.09
CA THR A 96 27.96 18.16 -4.50
C THR A 96 27.54 16.71 -4.75
N ALA A 97 26.38 16.29 -4.24
CA ALA A 97 25.82 14.99 -4.56
C ALA A 97 25.37 14.93 -6.02
N THR A 98 25.49 13.76 -6.64
CA THR A 98 25.10 13.55 -8.03
C THR A 98 24.36 12.23 -8.18
N PHE A 99 23.39 12.21 -9.11
CA PHE A 99 22.74 11.00 -9.57
C PHE A 99 22.60 11.02 -11.08
N LYS A 100 23.37 10.18 -11.77
CA LYS A 100 23.53 10.28 -13.24
C LYS A 100 23.42 8.93 -13.91
N GLN A 101 22.82 8.91 -15.08
CA GLN A 101 22.81 7.73 -15.93
C GLN A 101 24.23 7.46 -16.49
N SER A 102 24.67 6.21 -16.43
CA SER A 102 25.93 5.70 -16.96
C SER A 102 25.66 4.38 -17.69
N GLY A 103 25.48 4.45 -19.00
CA GLY A 103 24.98 3.32 -19.80
C GLY A 103 23.55 2.96 -19.40
N ASP A 104 23.32 1.67 -19.12
CA ASP A 104 22.03 1.14 -18.66
C ASP A 104 21.81 1.30 -17.14
N ASN A 105 22.80 1.86 -16.43
CA ASN A 105 22.79 1.99 -14.99
C ASN A 105 22.64 3.46 -14.55
N TYR A 106 22.33 3.67 -13.28
CA TYR A 106 22.31 4.99 -12.66
C TYR A 106 23.25 5.02 -11.45
N VAL A 107 24.09 6.04 -11.33
CA VAL A 107 25.13 6.10 -10.29
C VAL A 107 24.83 7.25 -9.34
N LEU A 108 24.60 6.92 -8.08
CA LEU A 108 24.49 7.85 -6.95
C LEU A 108 25.86 8.03 -6.31
N THR A 109 26.28 9.28 -6.13
CA THR A 109 27.49 9.62 -5.37
C THR A 109 27.22 10.75 -4.41
N TYR A 110 27.53 10.56 -3.14
CA TYR A 110 27.53 11.62 -2.12
C TYR A 110 28.54 11.31 -1.01
N THR A 111 28.82 12.30 -0.16
CA THR A 111 29.63 12.11 1.05
C THR A 111 28.91 12.75 2.22
N THR A 112 28.73 11.98 3.30
CA THR A 112 28.11 12.48 4.53
C THR A 112 29.05 13.43 5.27
N THR A 113 28.51 14.34 6.07
CA THR A 113 29.30 15.29 6.86
C THR A 113 29.61 14.75 8.25
N GLY A 114 30.68 15.24 8.88
CA GLY A 114 31.04 14.90 10.28
C GLY A 114 32.30 14.04 10.41
N SER A 115 32.60 13.62 11.66
CA SER A 115 33.80 12.84 12.00
C SER A 115 33.80 11.41 11.45
N GLN A 116 32.63 10.91 11.03
CA GLN A 116 32.44 9.63 10.35
C GLN A 116 31.94 9.82 8.91
N ALA A 117 32.46 10.84 8.22
CA ALA A 117 32.16 11.08 6.82
C ALA A 117 32.33 9.78 6.01
N THR A 118 31.27 9.39 5.33
CA THR A 118 31.20 8.18 4.52
C THR A 118 30.90 8.58 3.10
N THR A 119 31.80 8.23 2.19
CA THR A 119 31.54 8.37 0.76
C THR A 119 30.73 7.17 0.30
N VAL A 120 29.61 7.47 -0.36
CA VAL A 120 28.67 6.48 -0.88
C VAL A 120 28.73 6.54 -2.39
N THR A 121 28.96 5.39 -3.03
CA THR A 121 28.86 5.22 -4.48
C THR A 121 28.03 3.98 -4.78
N LEU A 122 26.80 4.20 -5.22
CA LEU A 122 25.81 3.14 -5.48
C LEU A 122 25.37 3.18 -6.94
N THR A 123 25.30 2.01 -7.54
CA THR A 123 24.83 1.78 -8.91
C THR A 123 23.46 1.13 -8.85
N PHE A 124 22.48 1.72 -9.52
CA PHE A 124 21.11 1.25 -9.59
C PHE A 124 20.83 0.71 -10.98
N THR A 125 20.13 -0.41 -11.02
CA THR A 125 19.61 -0.97 -12.27
C THR A 125 18.11 -1.25 -12.11
N ARG A 126 17.33 -0.99 -13.15
CA ARG A 126 15.92 -1.35 -13.18
C ARG A 126 15.81 -2.76 -13.77
N SER A 127 15.25 -3.67 -13.00
CA SER A 127 14.92 -5.03 -13.42
C SER A 127 13.48 -5.29 -13.01
N GLY A 128 12.63 -5.77 -13.92
CA GLY A 128 11.30 -6.26 -13.59
C GLY A 128 11.05 -7.50 -14.43
N VAL A 129 11.42 -8.66 -13.90
CA VAL A 129 11.46 -9.90 -14.68
C VAL A 129 10.64 -11.03 -14.06
N THR A 130 10.50 -11.11 -12.73
CA THR A 130 9.61 -12.08 -12.05
C THR A 130 9.43 -11.67 -10.58
N ASN A 131 8.22 -11.78 -10.02
CA ASN A 131 7.91 -11.54 -8.58
C ASN A 131 8.29 -10.16 -8.02
N GLY A 132 8.07 -9.09 -8.77
CA GLY A 132 7.98 -7.74 -8.19
C GLY A 132 9.30 -7.04 -7.85
N GLN A 133 10.48 -7.56 -8.22
CA GLN A 133 11.69 -6.72 -8.17
C GLN A 133 11.50 -5.52 -9.11
N THR A 134 11.79 -4.31 -8.63
CA THR A 134 11.59 -3.07 -9.40
C THR A 134 12.89 -2.33 -9.67
N ALA A 135 13.86 -2.45 -8.75
CA ALA A 135 15.22 -1.96 -8.91
C ALA A 135 16.17 -2.76 -8.02
N THR A 136 17.41 -2.91 -8.49
CA THR A 136 18.53 -3.38 -7.67
C THR A 136 19.49 -2.22 -7.44
N VAL A 137 20.21 -2.30 -6.32
CA VAL A 137 21.29 -1.39 -5.97
C VAL A 137 22.54 -2.22 -5.65
N ALA A 138 23.69 -1.81 -6.15
CA ALA A 138 24.97 -2.43 -5.87
C ALA A 138 26.06 -1.35 -5.81
N GLY A 139 26.99 -1.45 -4.88
CA GLY A 139 28.06 -0.45 -4.81
C GLY A 139 28.97 -0.59 -3.63
N THR A 140 29.64 0.52 -3.31
CA THR A 140 30.66 0.58 -2.26
C THR A 140 30.40 1.73 -1.33
N LEU A 141 30.67 1.49 -0.05
CA LEU A 141 30.66 2.48 1.01
C LEU A 141 32.09 2.61 1.52
N SER A 142 32.62 3.83 1.52
CA SER A 142 33.99 4.12 1.95
C SER A 142 33.95 5.09 3.13
N PRO A 143 33.92 4.59 4.37
CA PRO A 143 34.05 5.44 5.56
C PRO A 143 35.46 6.03 5.61
N ALA A 144 35.61 7.26 6.11
CA ALA A 144 36.91 7.95 6.15
C ALA A 144 38.02 7.20 6.91
N VAL A 145 37.65 6.27 7.82
CA VAL A 145 38.57 5.56 8.73
C VAL A 145 38.41 4.03 8.73
N ALA A 146 37.60 3.46 7.82
CA ALA A 146 37.35 2.01 7.78
C ALA A 146 37.50 1.41 6.38
N SER A 147 37.53 0.08 6.30
CA SER A 147 37.59 -0.65 5.04
C SER A 147 36.32 -0.45 4.21
N VAL A 148 36.50 -0.36 2.90
CA VAL A 148 35.39 -0.29 1.93
C VAL A 148 34.48 -1.51 2.10
N SER A 149 33.20 -1.30 2.34
CA SER A 149 32.20 -2.37 2.35
C SER A 149 31.42 -2.34 1.04
N SER A 150 31.32 -3.48 0.36
CA SER A 150 30.36 -3.65 -0.74
C SER A 150 28.96 -3.82 -0.18
N VAL A 151 27.98 -3.23 -0.84
CA VAL A 151 26.56 -3.47 -0.55
C VAL A 151 25.86 -3.85 -1.83
N ASN A 152 25.00 -4.86 -1.76
CA ASN A 152 23.98 -5.10 -2.77
C ASN A 152 22.63 -5.12 -2.08
N GLY A 153 21.60 -4.86 -2.85
CA GLY A 153 20.24 -4.84 -2.38
C GLY A 153 19.23 -4.68 -3.51
N TYR A 154 17.97 -4.76 -3.13
CA TYR A 154 16.86 -4.64 -4.07
C TYR A 154 15.64 -4.06 -3.39
N THR A 155 14.74 -3.50 -4.20
CA THR A 155 13.44 -3.01 -3.75
C THR A 155 12.34 -3.58 -4.62
N TYR A 156 11.15 -3.68 -4.02
CA TYR A 156 9.90 -4.01 -4.69
C TYR A 156 9.02 -2.78 -4.87
N ASN A 157 9.45 -1.61 -4.36
CA ASN A 157 8.68 -0.39 -4.52
C ASN A 157 8.85 0.14 -5.95
N ASN A 158 7.74 0.37 -6.65
CA ASN A 158 7.77 1.13 -7.88
C ASN A 158 7.28 2.55 -7.62
N PRO A 159 8.09 3.58 -7.86
CA PRO A 159 7.69 4.96 -7.63
C PRO A 159 6.52 5.36 -8.53
N ILE A 160 5.47 5.91 -7.93
CA ILE A 160 4.24 6.30 -8.61
C ILE A 160 4.04 7.79 -8.45
N LEU A 161 4.05 8.52 -9.57
CA LEU A 161 3.75 9.95 -9.59
C LEU A 161 2.26 10.23 -9.30
N PRO A 162 1.91 11.39 -8.71
CA PRO A 162 0.54 11.86 -8.58
C PRO A 162 -0.27 11.79 -9.89
N ALA A 163 0.37 12.09 -11.01
CA ALA A 163 -0.23 12.04 -12.34
C ALA A 163 -0.79 10.65 -12.73
N ARG A 164 -0.33 9.56 -12.09
CA ARG A 164 -0.91 8.22 -12.30
C ARG A 164 -2.30 8.06 -11.70
N TYR A 165 -2.65 8.89 -10.72
CA TYR A 165 -3.98 8.94 -10.13
C TYR A 165 -4.92 9.89 -10.86
N ALA A 166 -4.54 10.37 -12.06
CA ALA A 166 -5.34 11.29 -12.83
C ALA A 166 -6.73 10.71 -13.14
N GLY A 167 -7.76 11.52 -12.91
CA GLY A 167 -9.15 11.10 -13.00
C GLY A 167 -10.09 11.93 -12.14
N LYS A 168 -11.38 11.62 -12.23
CA LYS A 168 -12.43 12.19 -11.38
C LYS A 168 -12.75 11.21 -10.26
N TYR A 169 -13.04 11.74 -9.08
CA TYR A 169 -13.31 10.97 -7.88
C TYR A 169 -14.63 11.41 -7.26
N TYR A 170 -15.48 10.44 -6.97
CA TYR A 170 -16.86 10.65 -6.56
C TYR A 170 -17.08 10.27 -5.11
N VAL A 171 -17.85 11.08 -4.39
CA VAL A 171 -18.45 10.68 -3.10
C VAL A 171 -19.70 9.87 -3.38
N GLN A 172 -19.86 8.76 -2.66
CA GLN A 172 -21.04 7.89 -2.79
C GLN A 172 -22.30 8.57 -2.24
N GLY A 173 -23.41 8.38 -2.95
CA GLY A 173 -24.75 8.86 -2.61
C GLY A 173 -25.74 8.52 -3.72
N GLU A 174 -27.04 8.81 -3.53
CA GLU A 174 -28.08 8.57 -4.56
C GLU A 174 -27.78 9.29 -5.89
N ALA A 175 -27.10 10.43 -5.82
CA ALA A 175 -26.52 11.14 -6.95
C ALA A 175 -25.01 11.32 -6.70
N PRO A 176 -24.14 10.57 -7.39
CA PRO A 176 -22.69 10.66 -7.21
C PRO A 176 -22.17 12.06 -7.48
N VAL A 177 -21.38 12.59 -6.54
CA VAL A 177 -20.86 13.95 -6.61
C VAL A 177 -19.36 13.91 -6.83
N ASN A 178 -18.89 14.52 -7.93
CA ASN A 178 -17.46 14.70 -8.16
C ASN A 178 -16.89 15.63 -7.06
N ALA A 179 -16.04 15.07 -6.21
CA ALA A 179 -15.46 15.77 -5.07
C ALA A 179 -13.97 16.09 -5.26
N MET A 180 -13.32 15.43 -6.23
CA MET A 180 -11.91 15.63 -6.50
C MET A 180 -11.58 15.29 -7.96
N THR A 181 -10.69 16.07 -8.57
CA THR A 181 -10.11 15.76 -9.88
C THR A 181 -8.60 15.91 -9.80
N ILE A 182 -7.88 14.86 -10.22
CA ILE A 182 -6.43 14.85 -10.36
C ILE A 182 -6.10 14.92 -11.85
N GLY A 183 -5.22 15.84 -12.24
CA GLY A 183 -4.73 15.99 -13.61
C GLY A 183 -3.44 15.21 -13.86
N SER A 184 -3.13 14.96 -15.14
CA SER A 184 -1.85 14.36 -15.56
C SER A 184 -0.65 15.30 -15.37
N ASP A 185 -0.91 16.57 -15.06
CA ASP A 185 0.02 17.67 -14.87
C ASP A 185 0.15 18.07 -13.39
N PHE A 186 -0.08 17.13 -12.47
CA PHE A 186 -0.10 17.35 -11.01
C PHE A 186 -1.23 18.25 -10.53
N ALA A 187 -2.17 18.68 -11.38
CA ALA A 187 -3.31 19.47 -10.95
C ALA A 187 -4.15 18.71 -9.93
N LEU A 188 -4.50 19.37 -8.83
CA LEU A 188 -5.43 18.84 -7.83
C LEU A 188 -6.54 19.85 -7.60
N HIS A 189 -7.75 19.45 -7.94
CA HIS A 189 -8.97 20.21 -7.68
C HIS A 189 -9.83 19.45 -6.68
N TYR A 190 -10.41 20.16 -5.70
CA TYR A 190 -11.01 19.51 -4.55
C TYR A 190 -12.16 20.30 -3.93
N SER A 191 -13.09 19.59 -3.27
CA SER A 191 -14.13 20.17 -2.42
C SER A 191 -14.32 19.39 -1.11
N ALA A 192 -14.12 20.06 0.02
CA ALA A 192 -14.26 19.47 1.36
C ALA A 192 -15.68 19.05 1.73
N TYR A 193 -16.71 19.59 1.07
CA TYR A 193 -18.10 19.33 1.47
C TYR A 193 -18.76 18.20 0.66
N GLY A 194 -18.28 17.90 -0.55
CA GLY A 194 -18.80 16.79 -1.37
C GLY A 194 -20.32 16.82 -1.63
N VAL A 195 -20.97 17.97 -1.48
CA VAL A 195 -22.43 18.13 -1.65
C VAL A 195 -22.76 18.54 -3.08
N ALA A 196 -23.84 17.97 -3.63
CA ALA A 196 -24.41 18.42 -4.89
C ALA A 196 -25.56 19.43 -4.66
N PRO A 197 -25.62 20.52 -5.44
CA PRO A 197 -24.50 21.09 -6.18
C PRO A 197 -23.55 21.78 -5.18
N PRO A 198 -22.22 21.71 -5.34
CA PRO A 198 -21.36 22.56 -4.54
C PRO A 198 -21.68 24.00 -4.93
N PRO A 199 -21.82 24.96 -3.99
CA PRO A 199 -22.12 26.34 -4.34
C PRO A 199 -21.05 27.00 -5.25
N THR A 200 -19.86 26.38 -5.42
CA THR A 200 -18.72 26.95 -6.17
C THR A 200 -17.95 25.98 -7.10
N GLY A 201 -18.37 24.72 -7.28
CA GLY A 201 -17.59 23.74 -8.07
C GLY A 201 -16.36 23.18 -7.34
N LEU A 202 -15.47 22.48 -8.07
CA LEU A 202 -14.16 22.07 -7.55
C LEU A 202 -13.18 23.23 -7.67
N GLU A 203 -12.40 23.49 -6.62
CA GLU A 203 -11.44 24.59 -6.59
C GLU A 203 -10.00 24.05 -6.64
N PRO A 204 -9.05 24.75 -7.28
CA PRO A 204 -7.66 24.34 -7.31
C PRO A 204 -7.07 24.39 -5.90
N VAL A 205 -6.39 23.31 -5.51
CA VAL A 205 -5.62 23.26 -4.27
C VAL A 205 -4.37 24.11 -4.45
N LYS A 206 -4.21 25.15 -3.62
CA LYS A 206 -3.09 26.10 -3.71
C LYS A 206 -1.73 25.42 -3.61
N SER A 207 -1.64 24.43 -2.74
CA SER A 207 -0.43 23.63 -2.57
C SER A 207 -0.75 22.30 -1.92
N TYR A 208 -0.04 21.25 -2.30
CA TYR A 208 -0.09 19.96 -1.62
C TYR A 208 1.28 19.31 -1.53
N THR A 209 1.38 18.34 -0.64
CA THR A 209 2.52 17.43 -0.53
C THR A 209 2.06 16.03 -0.87
N TYR A 210 2.92 15.27 -1.52
CA TYR A 210 2.71 13.86 -1.83
C TYR A 210 3.94 13.05 -1.43
N ASN A 211 3.77 12.16 -0.45
CA ASN A 211 4.80 11.22 -0.04
C ASN A 211 4.73 9.96 -0.92
N MET A 212 5.80 9.65 -1.65
CA MET A 212 5.84 8.55 -2.62
C MET A 212 5.93 7.17 -1.97
N ASN A 213 6.40 7.07 -0.74
CA ASN A 213 6.48 5.82 0.00
C ASN A 213 5.15 5.43 0.67
N MET A 214 4.30 6.43 0.95
CA MET A 214 3.01 6.23 1.61
C MET A 214 1.80 6.44 0.68
N TYR A 215 2.02 6.91 -0.55
CA TYR A 215 0.96 7.29 -1.50
C TYR A 215 -0.05 8.27 -0.88
N TYR A 216 0.50 9.19 -0.08
CA TYR A 216 -0.23 10.05 0.84
C TYR A 216 -0.18 11.50 0.38
N PHE A 217 -1.34 12.13 0.24
CA PHE A 217 -1.47 13.56 -0.04
C PHE A 217 -1.84 14.31 1.23
N ALA A 218 -1.24 15.48 1.43
CA ALA A 218 -1.68 16.43 2.44
C ALA A 218 -1.73 17.85 1.89
N PHE A 219 -2.85 18.54 2.15
CA PHE A 219 -3.08 19.90 1.68
C PHE A 219 -4.11 20.66 2.51
N GLU A 220 -4.18 21.96 2.27
CA GLU A 220 -5.24 22.83 2.77
C GLU A 220 -6.06 23.34 1.58
N ASP A 221 -7.38 23.24 1.66
CA ASP A 221 -8.26 23.77 0.61
C ASP A 221 -8.37 25.31 0.67
N SER A 222 -9.08 25.90 -0.28
CA SER A 222 -9.27 27.36 -0.38
C SER A 222 -9.96 27.99 0.83
N LYS A 223 -10.64 27.18 1.67
CA LYS A 223 -11.38 27.61 2.86
C LYS A 223 -10.60 27.37 4.15
N GLY A 224 -9.38 26.85 4.07
CA GLY A 224 -8.55 26.55 5.23
C GLY A 224 -8.75 25.15 5.81
N ASN A 225 -9.52 24.28 5.14
CA ASN A 225 -9.74 22.92 5.63
C ASN A 225 -8.53 22.05 5.28
N LYS A 226 -7.93 21.45 6.31
CA LYS A 226 -6.81 20.51 6.13
C LYS A 226 -7.35 19.14 5.73
N SER A 227 -6.87 18.63 4.62
CA SER A 227 -7.24 17.32 4.07
C SER A 227 -6.02 16.43 3.92
N SER A 228 -6.23 15.15 4.21
CA SER A 228 -5.23 14.10 4.11
C SER A 228 -5.84 12.95 3.32
N LEU A 229 -5.20 12.55 2.22
CA LEU A 229 -5.69 11.49 1.33
C LEU A 229 -4.70 10.33 1.28
N ILE A 230 -5.22 9.11 1.37
CA ILE A 230 -4.47 7.88 1.10
C ILE A 230 -5.05 7.25 -0.15
N MET A 231 -4.20 6.97 -1.14
CA MET A 231 -4.61 6.37 -2.40
C MET A 231 -4.56 4.84 -2.34
N GLY A 232 -5.48 4.20 -3.04
CA GLY A 232 -5.65 2.75 -3.09
C GLY A 232 -6.36 2.30 -4.37
N THR A 233 -6.61 1.01 -4.47
CA THR A 233 -7.37 0.40 -5.56
C THR A 233 -8.40 -0.57 -4.99
N SER A 234 -9.48 -0.79 -5.72
CA SER A 234 -10.50 -1.79 -5.42
C SER A 234 -11.05 -2.36 -6.71
N ALA A 235 -11.25 -3.68 -6.75
CA ALA A 235 -11.85 -4.32 -7.92
C ALA A 235 -13.23 -3.71 -8.27
N ALA A 236 -14.05 -3.45 -7.25
CA ALA A 236 -15.40 -2.92 -7.43
C ALA A 236 -15.44 -1.41 -7.67
N ALA A 237 -14.42 -0.65 -7.27
CA ALA A 237 -14.48 0.82 -7.23
C ALA A 237 -13.41 1.55 -8.06
N GLY A 238 -12.51 0.80 -8.69
CA GLY A 238 -11.38 1.34 -9.43
C GLY A 238 -10.33 1.95 -8.51
N MET A 239 -9.87 3.17 -8.80
CA MET A 239 -9.02 3.92 -7.87
C MET A 239 -9.86 4.44 -6.71
N VAL A 240 -9.35 4.25 -5.50
CA VAL A 240 -10.01 4.67 -4.27
C VAL A 240 -9.13 5.68 -3.54
N SER A 241 -9.74 6.69 -2.95
CA SER A 241 -9.06 7.65 -2.09
C SER A 241 -9.80 7.73 -0.76
N ASN A 242 -9.10 7.42 0.33
CA ASN A 242 -9.62 7.63 1.67
C ASN A 242 -9.14 8.98 2.18
N ASN A 243 -10.07 9.81 2.60
CA ASN A 243 -9.85 11.18 3.01
C ASN A 243 -10.19 11.36 4.49
N ILE A 244 -9.35 12.10 5.21
CA ILE A 244 -9.69 12.71 6.49
C ILE A 244 -9.57 14.23 6.33
N THR A 245 -10.70 14.93 6.43
CA THR A 245 -10.75 16.40 6.34
C THR A 245 -11.11 17.01 7.69
N ASN A 246 -10.38 18.02 8.15
CA ASN A 246 -10.73 18.80 9.34
C ASN A 246 -11.58 20.01 8.93
N ILE A 247 -12.85 20.03 9.32
CA ILE A 247 -13.80 21.13 9.10
C ILE A 247 -14.30 21.61 10.46
N ASP A 248 -14.14 22.90 10.76
CA ASP A 248 -14.57 23.51 12.03
C ASP A 248 -14.08 22.75 13.29
N GLY A 249 -12.85 22.22 13.23
CA GLY A 249 -12.24 21.43 14.30
C GLY A 249 -12.67 19.96 14.37
N ASN A 250 -13.58 19.51 13.49
CA ASN A 250 -14.04 18.12 13.43
C ASN A 250 -13.39 17.37 12.27
N SER A 251 -12.86 16.18 12.54
CA SER A 251 -12.33 15.28 11.50
C SER A 251 -13.48 14.50 10.85
N ILE A 252 -13.63 14.68 9.54
CA ILE A 252 -14.68 14.06 8.71
C ILE A 252 -14.01 13.05 7.77
N PRO A 253 -14.19 11.73 7.99
CA PRO A 253 -13.69 10.70 7.09
C PRO A 253 -14.62 10.52 5.88
N ARG A 254 -14.04 10.34 4.68
CA ARG A 254 -14.77 10.03 3.44
C ARG A 254 -13.98 9.07 2.57
N THR A 255 -14.67 8.32 1.73
CA THR A 255 -14.06 7.49 0.68
C THR A 255 -14.54 8.01 -0.67
N PHE A 256 -13.61 8.19 -1.60
CA PHE A 256 -13.88 8.58 -2.97
C PHE A 256 -13.50 7.46 -3.92
N THR A 257 -14.26 7.30 -5.00
CA THR A 257 -14.06 6.23 -5.99
C THR A 257 -13.95 6.81 -7.39
N SER A 258 -13.19 6.18 -8.28
CA SER A 258 -13.11 6.61 -9.68
C SER A 258 -14.31 6.18 -10.53
N ILE A 259 -15.11 5.22 -10.04
CA ILE A 259 -16.41 4.89 -10.63
C ILE A 259 -17.51 5.81 -10.14
N GLN A 260 -18.46 6.11 -11.02
CA GLN A 260 -19.58 6.97 -10.70
C GLN A 260 -20.66 6.25 -9.88
N LEU A 261 -21.06 5.02 -10.25
CA LEU A 261 -22.16 4.31 -9.57
C LEU A 261 -21.67 3.04 -8.87
N ASN A 262 -22.04 2.86 -7.60
CA ASN A 262 -21.62 1.73 -6.77
C ASN A 262 -22.61 0.55 -6.77
N ASN A 263 -23.62 0.53 -7.67
CA ASN A 263 -24.48 -0.64 -7.89
C ASN A 263 -23.70 -1.73 -8.62
N GLN A 264 -22.69 -2.24 -7.94
CA GLN A 264 -21.82 -3.29 -8.41
C GLN A 264 -22.42 -4.62 -7.97
N ASP A 265 -22.60 -5.53 -8.92
CA ASP A 265 -22.84 -6.93 -8.59
C ASP A 265 -21.53 -7.51 -8.05
N VAL A 266 -21.30 -7.36 -6.75
CA VAL A 266 -20.17 -7.97 -6.05
C VAL A 266 -20.60 -9.38 -5.64
N PRO A 267 -19.95 -10.43 -6.17
CA PRO A 267 -20.27 -11.79 -5.79
C PRO A 267 -20.08 -11.99 -4.29
N ASP A 268 -21.00 -12.71 -3.64
CA ASP A 268 -20.83 -13.12 -2.25
C ASP A 268 -19.67 -14.12 -2.17
N PRO A 269 -18.54 -13.77 -1.53
CA PRO A 269 -17.39 -14.67 -1.44
C PRO A 269 -17.66 -15.93 -0.63
N LEU A 270 -18.73 -15.98 0.17
CA LEU A 270 -19.13 -17.16 0.94
C LEU A 270 -19.98 -18.15 0.12
N ALA A 271 -20.49 -17.72 -1.03
CA ALA A 271 -21.42 -18.50 -1.84
C ALA A 271 -20.74 -19.34 -2.94
N LEU A 272 -19.41 -19.23 -3.10
CA LEU A 272 -18.67 -19.82 -4.22
C LEU A 272 -17.42 -20.57 -3.75
N ASP A 273 -17.14 -21.71 -4.39
CA ASP A 273 -15.89 -22.44 -4.23
C ASP A 273 -14.76 -21.68 -4.94
N LEU A 274 -13.84 -21.09 -4.17
CA LEU A 274 -12.65 -20.42 -4.69
C LEU A 274 -11.72 -21.43 -5.38
N ASN A 275 -11.10 -21.01 -6.47
CA ASN A 275 -10.11 -21.82 -7.16
C ASN A 275 -8.71 -21.49 -6.62
N GLU A 276 -8.06 -22.49 -6.01
CA GLU A 276 -6.70 -22.34 -5.48
C GLU A 276 -5.63 -22.74 -6.52
N ASN A 277 -6.00 -23.31 -7.68
CA ASN A 277 -5.04 -23.65 -8.73
C ASN A 277 -4.48 -22.37 -9.35
N ASN A 278 -3.16 -22.18 -9.24
CA ASN A 278 -2.43 -21.00 -9.74
C ASN A 278 -2.96 -19.65 -9.20
N ALA A 279 -3.66 -19.66 -8.07
CA ALA A 279 -4.24 -18.45 -7.47
C ALA A 279 -3.15 -17.50 -6.93
N GLU A 280 -2.04 -18.05 -6.43
CA GLU A 280 -0.85 -17.27 -6.04
C GLU A 280 -0.26 -16.51 -7.24
N ASP A 281 -0.05 -17.20 -8.36
CA ASP A 281 0.50 -16.57 -9.57
C ASP A 281 -0.42 -15.46 -10.10
N LEU A 282 -1.74 -15.67 -10.06
CA LEU A 282 -2.72 -14.64 -10.44
C LEU A 282 -2.74 -13.48 -9.44
N ALA A 283 -2.66 -13.75 -8.14
CA ALA A 283 -2.51 -12.71 -7.11
C ALA A 283 -1.22 -11.90 -7.31
N GLY A 284 -0.17 -12.53 -7.84
CA GLY A 284 1.07 -11.91 -8.33
C GLY A 284 0.85 -10.85 -9.43
N MET A 285 -0.32 -10.84 -10.08
CA MET A 285 -0.73 -9.86 -11.09
C MET A 285 -1.65 -8.75 -10.54
N ALA A 286 -1.82 -8.67 -9.21
CA ALA A 286 -2.68 -7.65 -8.59
C ALA A 286 -2.26 -6.22 -8.96
N GLY A 287 -3.23 -5.38 -9.28
CA GLY A 287 -2.98 -4.02 -9.74
C GLY A 287 -4.22 -3.34 -10.30
N TYR A 288 -4.02 -2.11 -10.76
CA TYR A 288 -5.00 -1.32 -11.49
C TYR A 288 -4.43 -0.91 -12.84
N PHE A 289 -5.16 -1.23 -13.90
CA PHE A 289 -4.77 -1.04 -15.29
C PHE A 289 -5.80 -0.10 -15.92
N ALA A 290 -5.43 1.17 -16.14
CA ALA A 290 -6.26 2.06 -16.93
C ALA A 290 -6.32 1.53 -18.37
N LEU A 291 -7.53 1.25 -18.85
CA LEU A 291 -7.76 0.61 -20.13
C LEU A 291 -7.96 1.64 -21.24
N THR A 292 -7.40 1.32 -22.40
CA THR A 292 -7.63 2.04 -23.66
C THR A 292 -8.25 1.08 -24.67
N SER A 293 -9.29 1.54 -25.37
CA SER A 293 -9.93 0.76 -26.44
C SER A 293 -9.08 0.79 -27.69
N SER A 294 -8.94 -0.36 -28.35
CA SER A 294 -8.24 -0.47 -29.63
C SER A 294 -9.00 0.19 -30.80
N SER A 295 -10.30 0.44 -30.66
CA SER A 295 -11.18 0.89 -31.75
C SER A 295 -11.68 2.34 -31.63
N SER A 296 -11.69 2.92 -30.42
CA SER A 296 -12.32 4.24 -30.17
C SER A 296 -11.44 5.25 -29.42
N GLY A 297 -10.16 4.94 -29.21
CA GLY A 297 -9.28 5.76 -28.36
C GLY A 297 -9.57 5.58 -26.87
N ALA A 298 -9.02 6.45 -26.02
CA ALA A 298 -9.19 6.32 -24.58
C ALA A 298 -10.66 6.56 -24.17
N THR A 299 -11.32 5.53 -23.61
CA THR A 299 -12.60 5.72 -22.90
C THR A 299 -12.28 6.25 -21.51
N PRO A 300 -12.72 7.47 -21.13
CA PRO A 300 -12.40 8.03 -19.82
C PRO A 300 -12.91 7.12 -18.69
N GLY A 301 -12.01 6.69 -17.81
CA GLY A 301 -12.35 5.91 -16.62
C GLY A 301 -12.50 4.40 -16.82
N ALA A 302 -12.22 3.85 -18.02
CA ALA A 302 -12.16 2.40 -18.20
C ALA A 302 -10.95 1.79 -17.47
N PHE A 303 -11.14 0.64 -16.81
CA PHE A 303 -10.08 -0.06 -16.10
C PHE A 303 -10.31 -1.58 -15.99
N LEU A 304 -9.19 -2.28 -15.79
CA LEU A 304 -9.12 -3.61 -15.18
C LEU A 304 -8.50 -3.43 -13.80
N SER A 305 -9.05 -4.07 -12.78
CA SER A 305 -8.42 -4.16 -11.47
C SER A 305 -8.39 -5.62 -11.01
N VAL A 306 -7.23 -6.06 -10.54
CA VAL A 306 -7.03 -7.38 -9.95
C VAL A 306 -6.63 -7.14 -8.49
N GLU A 307 -7.41 -7.72 -7.59
CA GLU A 307 -7.22 -7.62 -6.15
C GLU A 307 -6.97 -9.01 -5.61
N GLY A 308 -5.74 -9.27 -5.14
CA GLY A 308 -5.40 -10.48 -4.42
C GLY A 308 -5.56 -10.27 -2.93
N ILE A 309 -6.01 -11.27 -2.20
CA ILE A 309 -6.05 -11.31 -0.73
C ILE A 309 -5.53 -12.68 -0.34
N TYR A 310 -4.74 -12.78 0.73
CA TYR A 310 -4.35 -14.08 1.24
C TYR A 310 -4.58 -14.20 2.75
N ALA A 311 -4.82 -15.44 3.16
CA ALA A 311 -4.86 -15.83 4.55
C ALA A 311 -3.83 -16.92 4.76
N SER A 312 -2.88 -16.67 5.65
CA SER A 312 -1.82 -17.61 5.99
C SER A 312 -2.08 -18.23 7.35
N ARG A 313 -1.89 -19.55 7.44
CA ARG A 313 -1.92 -20.30 8.68
C ARG A 313 -0.56 -20.90 8.96
N TYR A 314 0.07 -20.44 10.02
CA TYR A 314 1.26 -21.08 10.57
C TYR A 314 0.85 -22.31 11.39
N THR A 315 1.42 -23.47 11.07
CA THR A 315 1.28 -24.72 11.83
C THR A 315 2.66 -25.15 12.30
N PRO A 316 2.96 -25.07 13.60
CA PRO A 316 4.22 -25.56 14.14
C PRO A 316 4.21 -27.10 14.11
N ALA A 317 4.67 -27.68 13.00
CA ALA A 317 4.98 -29.10 12.94
C ALA A 317 6.47 -29.28 13.26
N TYR A 318 6.81 -30.25 14.10
CA TYR A 318 8.21 -30.67 14.29
C TYR A 318 8.58 -31.67 13.19
N PRO A 319 9.77 -31.59 12.56
CA PRO A 319 10.87 -30.65 12.82
C PRO A 319 10.79 -29.34 12.02
N THR A 320 9.84 -29.19 11.09
CA THR A 320 9.76 -28.03 10.21
C THR A 320 8.37 -27.41 10.27
N PRO A 321 8.24 -26.15 10.72
CA PRO A 321 6.95 -25.48 10.73
C PRO A 321 6.38 -25.40 9.31
N LYS A 322 5.06 -25.54 9.19
CA LYS A 322 4.33 -25.53 7.93
C LYS A 322 3.45 -24.28 7.88
N VAL A 323 3.70 -23.40 6.92
CA VAL A 323 2.77 -22.33 6.55
C VAL A 323 1.85 -22.85 5.45
N THR A 324 0.55 -22.62 5.59
CA THR A 324 -0.43 -22.86 4.53
C THR A 324 -1.09 -21.53 4.17
N THR A 325 -0.96 -21.10 2.93
CA THR A 325 -1.51 -19.85 2.42
C THR A 325 -2.65 -20.16 1.46
N LYS A 326 -3.76 -19.44 1.57
CA LYS A 326 -4.86 -19.48 0.60
C LYS A 326 -5.05 -18.12 -0.04
N TYR A 327 -5.44 -18.10 -1.30
CA TYR A 327 -5.59 -16.86 -2.07
C TYR A 327 -7.03 -16.68 -2.52
N LYS A 328 -7.54 -15.46 -2.29
CA LYS A 328 -8.78 -14.97 -2.87
C LYS A 328 -8.41 -13.90 -3.88
N VAL A 329 -8.73 -14.13 -5.15
CA VAL A 329 -8.54 -13.12 -6.19
C VAL A 329 -9.89 -12.60 -6.66
N THR A 330 -10.02 -11.28 -6.72
CA THR A 330 -11.18 -10.56 -7.25
C THR A 330 -10.75 -9.76 -8.47
N VAL A 331 -11.53 -9.85 -9.54
CA VAL A 331 -11.29 -9.15 -10.81
C VAL A 331 -12.44 -8.20 -11.09
N GLY A 332 -12.11 -6.94 -11.28
CA GLY A 332 -13.04 -5.87 -11.64
C GLY A 332 -12.77 -5.36 -13.05
N LEU A 333 -13.83 -5.23 -13.85
CA LEU A 333 -13.77 -4.68 -15.21
C LEU A 333 -14.75 -3.52 -15.32
N CYS A 334 -14.28 -2.36 -15.76
CA CYS A 334 -15.13 -1.21 -16.08
C CYS A 334 -14.73 -0.69 -17.46
N PHE A 335 -15.70 -0.54 -18.36
CA PHE A 335 -15.43 -0.09 -19.72
C PHE A 335 -15.99 1.31 -20.02
N ASP A 336 -16.87 1.83 -19.15
CA ASP A 336 -17.60 3.09 -19.33
C ASP A 336 -17.23 4.17 -18.29
N GLY A 337 -16.45 3.83 -17.26
CA GLY A 337 -16.15 4.70 -16.12
C GLY A 337 -17.32 4.89 -15.14
N VAL A 338 -18.41 4.16 -15.33
CA VAL A 338 -19.66 4.31 -14.56
C VAL A 338 -19.97 3.04 -13.78
N HIS A 339 -19.95 1.87 -14.44
CA HIS A 339 -20.26 0.58 -13.85
C HIS A 339 -19.08 -0.37 -14.01
N SER A 340 -18.67 -1.01 -12.92
CA SER A 340 -17.79 -2.17 -13.01
C SER A 340 -18.58 -3.48 -13.05
N THR A 341 -17.90 -4.57 -13.38
CA THR A 341 -18.38 -5.93 -13.21
C THR A 341 -17.32 -6.65 -12.41
N VAL A 342 -17.73 -7.26 -11.29
CA VAL A 342 -16.82 -7.93 -10.38
C VAL A 342 -17.00 -9.44 -10.50
N ARG A 343 -15.88 -10.17 -10.52
CA ARG A 343 -15.82 -11.63 -10.56
C ARG A 343 -14.81 -12.14 -9.54
N LEU A 344 -15.12 -13.24 -8.88
CA LEU A 344 -14.16 -13.97 -8.06
C LEU A 344 -13.44 -15.00 -8.94
N TYR A 345 -12.19 -15.29 -8.61
CA TYR A 345 -11.49 -16.43 -9.17
C TYR A 345 -12.01 -17.72 -8.52
N ASP A 346 -13.05 -18.27 -9.14
CA ASP A 346 -13.74 -19.48 -8.71
C ASP A 346 -13.38 -20.70 -9.58
N THR A 347 -13.96 -21.85 -9.27
CA THR A 347 -13.68 -23.12 -9.96
C THR A 347 -14.03 -23.14 -11.45
N ALA A 348 -14.82 -22.17 -11.95
CA ALA A 348 -15.08 -22.03 -13.38
C ALA A 348 -13.97 -21.27 -14.11
N CYS A 349 -13.26 -20.38 -13.41
CA CYS A 349 -12.15 -19.63 -13.95
C CYS A 349 -10.89 -20.49 -14.10
N THR A 350 -10.03 -20.15 -15.06
CA THR A 350 -8.72 -20.80 -15.24
C THR A 350 -7.61 -19.78 -15.43
N TYR A 351 -6.48 -19.96 -14.76
CA TYR A 351 -5.26 -19.21 -15.00
C TYR A 351 -4.15 -20.11 -15.54
N ASP A 352 -3.71 -19.86 -16.78
CA ASP A 352 -2.57 -20.55 -17.39
C ASP A 352 -1.29 -19.75 -17.14
N THR A 353 -0.39 -20.30 -16.32
CA THR A 353 0.87 -19.66 -15.96
C THR A 353 1.89 -19.64 -17.10
N SER A 354 1.75 -20.52 -18.10
CA SER A 354 2.67 -20.56 -19.24
C SER A 354 2.42 -19.41 -20.23
N THR A 355 1.17 -18.98 -20.35
CA THR A 355 0.72 -17.87 -21.19
C THR A 355 0.28 -16.65 -20.39
N THR A 356 0.41 -16.71 -19.06
CA THR A 356 -0.03 -15.68 -18.10
C THR A 356 -1.45 -15.19 -18.40
N THR A 357 -2.36 -16.11 -18.71
CA THR A 357 -3.71 -15.81 -19.20
C THR A 357 -4.78 -16.27 -18.23
N LEU A 358 -5.60 -15.32 -17.76
CA LEU A 358 -6.83 -15.58 -17.02
C LEU A 358 -8.01 -15.69 -17.99
N THR A 359 -8.77 -16.77 -17.88
CA THR A 359 -10.06 -16.95 -18.58
C THR A 359 -11.19 -16.94 -17.58
N ILE A 360 -12.19 -16.08 -17.81
CA ILE A 360 -13.44 -16.00 -17.05
C ILE A 360 -14.58 -16.41 -18.00
N PRO A 361 -15.17 -17.61 -17.83
CA PRO A 361 -16.27 -18.07 -18.67
C PRO A 361 -17.59 -17.37 -18.32
N ASP A 362 -18.63 -17.63 -19.12
CA ASP A 362 -20.02 -17.21 -18.88
C ASP A 362 -20.19 -15.72 -18.57
N ALA A 363 -19.39 -14.90 -19.24
CA ALA A 363 -19.44 -13.45 -19.13
C ALA A 363 -20.48 -12.84 -20.07
N THR A 364 -20.99 -11.67 -19.72
CA THR A 364 -21.88 -10.88 -20.57
C THR A 364 -21.28 -9.50 -20.79
N HIS A 365 -21.23 -9.04 -22.04
CA HIS A 365 -20.80 -7.70 -22.41
C HIS A 365 -21.78 -7.12 -23.44
N GLU A 366 -22.33 -5.95 -23.17
CA GLU A 366 -23.33 -5.29 -24.02
C GLU A 366 -24.53 -6.19 -24.39
N GLY A 367 -24.93 -7.08 -23.48
CA GLY A 367 -26.03 -8.02 -23.67
C GLY A 367 -25.66 -9.29 -24.47
N VAL A 368 -24.41 -9.47 -24.86
CA VAL A 368 -23.91 -10.66 -25.56
C VAL A 368 -23.19 -11.58 -24.58
N HIS A 369 -23.50 -12.88 -24.62
CA HIS A 369 -22.83 -13.92 -23.82
C HIS A 369 -21.50 -14.35 -24.45
N GLY A 370 -20.50 -14.65 -23.62
CA GLY A 370 -19.17 -15.04 -24.06
C GLY A 370 -18.22 -15.33 -22.91
N SER A 371 -16.94 -15.06 -23.11
CA SER A 371 -15.89 -15.20 -22.08
C SER A 371 -14.91 -14.03 -22.14
N TRP A 372 -14.30 -13.72 -21.01
CA TRP A 372 -13.16 -12.79 -20.95
C TRP A 372 -11.85 -13.57 -20.98
N SER A 373 -10.91 -13.12 -21.80
CA SER A 373 -9.52 -13.55 -21.79
C SER A 373 -8.64 -12.35 -21.42
N ILE A 374 -7.88 -12.48 -20.34
CA ILE A 374 -7.01 -11.42 -19.83
C ILE A 374 -5.57 -11.95 -19.85
N VAL A 375 -4.75 -11.40 -20.74
CA VAL A 375 -3.33 -11.76 -20.88
C VAL A 375 -2.49 -10.73 -20.14
N PHE A 376 -1.74 -11.18 -19.13
CA PHE A 376 -0.79 -10.33 -18.42
C PHE A 376 0.60 -10.48 -19.03
N ALA A 377 1.32 -9.38 -19.19
CA ALA A 377 2.72 -9.38 -19.60
C ALA A 377 3.52 -8.60 -18.54
N PRO A 378 4.05 -9.30 -17.51
CA PRO A 378 4.90 -8.70 -16.49
C PRO A 378 6.24 -8.27 -17.12
N GLY A 379 6.74 -7.12 -16.71
CA GLY A 379 7.94 -6.52 -17.27
C GLY A 379 8.04 -5.03 -16.95
N TYR A 380 9.25 -4.57 -16.58
CA TYR A 380 9.48 -3.13 -16.49
C TYR A 380 9.49 -2.50 -17.88
N ALA A 381 8.59 -1.54 -18.10
CA ALA A 381 8.60 -0.68 -19.28
C ALA A 381 8.77 0.78 -18.85
N PRO A 382 9.72 1.54 -19.44
CA PRO A 382 9.91 2.96 -19.12
C PRO A 382 8.63 3.78 -19.25
N GLY A 383 8.54 4.83 -18.44
CA GLY A 383 7.43 5.78 -18.47
C GLY A 383 7.40 6.63 -19.76
N PRO A 384 6.41 7.53 -19.88
CA PRO A 384 6.36 8.48 -21.00
C PRO A 384 7.62 9.36 -21.03
N ALA A 385 7.90 9.99 -22.18
CA ALA A 385 9.13 10.77 -22.38
C ALA A 385 9.38 11.88 -21.35
N ALA A 386 8.32 12.47 -20.77
CA ALA A 386 8.45 13.47 -19.70
C ALA A 386 8.98 12.86 -18.39
N TYR A 387 8.74 11.57 -18.15
CA TYR A 387 8.95 10.86 -16.90
C TYR A 387 9.42 9.40 -17.14
N PRO A 388 10.53 9.18 -17.87
CA PRO A 388 10.92 7.85 -18.36
C PRO A 388 11.30 6.87 -17.24
N HIS A 389 11.69 7.40 -16.08
CA HIS A 389 12.06 6.62 -14.89
C HIS A 389 10.86 6.22 -14.00
N TYR A 390 9.64 6.62 -14.35
CA TYR A 390 8.39 6.21 -13.70
C TYR A 390 7.60 5.23 -14.59
N GLY A 391 8.17 4.04 -14.74
CA GLY A 391 7.67 2.98 -15.60
C GLY A 391 6.50 2.17 -15.06
N THR A 392 6.06 1.21 -15.86
CA THR A 392 5.03 0.21 -15.54
C THR A 392 5.68 -1.14 -15.29
N LEU A 393 5.06 -1.98 -14.48
CA LEU A 393 5.56 -3.31 -14.12
C LEU A 393 4.79 -4.46 -14.79
N CYS A 394 3.58 -4.17 -15.26
CA CYS A 394 2.77 -5.15 -15.97
C CYS A 394 1.90 -4.45 -17.00
N THR A 395 1.75 -5.06 -18.16
CA THR A 395 0.69 -4.72 -19.11
C THR A 395 -0.37 -5.81 -19.11
N ALA A 396 -1.61 -5.45 -19.42
CA ALA A 396 -2.72 -6.38 -19.51
C ALA A 396 -3.48 -6.13 -20.82
N THR A 397 -3.82 -7.21 -21.52
CA THR A 397 -4.72 -7.19 -22.67
C THR A 397 -6.00 -7.93 -22.31
N VAL A 398 -7.12 -7.22 -22.30
CA VAL A 398 -8.45 -7.77 -22.02
C VAL A 398 -9.16 -7.98 -23.35
N THR A 399 -9.67 -9.18 -23.61
CA THR A 399 -10.42 -9.51 -24.82
C THR A 399 -11.74 -10.17 -24.47
N PHE A 400 -12.83 -9.66 -25.03
CA PHE A 400 -14.12 -10.33 -24.99
C PHE A 400 -14.23 -11.30 -26.17
N ASN A 401 -14.56 -12.56 -25.90
CA ASN A 401 -14.77 -13.60 -26.89
C ASN A 401 -16.26 -14.00 -26.91
N PRO A 402 -17.06 -13.46 -27.85
CA PRO A 402 -18.49 -13.74 -27.93
C PRO A 402 -18.78 -15.22 -28.27
N ALA A 403 -19.76 -15.82 -27.60
CA ALA A 403 -20.19 -17.20 -27.87
C ALA A 403 -20.89 -17.34 -29.23
N ASP A 404 -21.51 -16.26 -29.71
CA ASP A 404 -22.19 -16.17 -31.02
C ASP A 404 -21.21 -16.00 -32.20
N LYS A 405 -19.90 -15.96 -31.94
CA LYS A 405 -18.83 -15.74 -32.92
C LYS A 405 -18.89 -14.38 -33.62
N SER A 406 -19.56 -13.40 -33.02
CA SER A 406 -19.41 -11.99 -33.42
C SER A 406 -17.97 -11.51 -33.16
N ALA A 407 -17.63 -10.33 -33.69
CA ALA A 407 -16.28 -9.79 -33.60
C ALA A 407 -15.89 -9.54 -32.13
N SER A 408 -14.68 -10.01 -31.75
CA SER A 408 -14.10 -9.75 -30.42
C SER A 408 -13.77 -8.28 -30.24
N SER A 409 -13.95 -7.77 -29.03
CA SER A 409 -13.48 -6.45 -28.59
C SER A 409 -12.26 -6.61 -27.67
N SER A 410 -11.32 -5.65 -27.75
CA SER A 410 -10.05 -5.73 -27.02
C SER A 410 -9.65 -4.38 -26.40
N TRP A 411 -9.08 -4.42 -25.20
CA TRP A 411 -8.53 -3.27 -24.50
C TRP A 411 -7.15 -3.59 -23.96
N THR A 412 -6.30 -2.57 -23.90
CA THR A 412 -4.96 -2.68 -23.30
C THR A 412 -4.80 -1.66 -22.19
N GLY A 413 -4.10 -2.07 -21.14
CA GLY A 413 -3.73 -1.21 -20.03
C GLY A 413 -2.37 -1.57 -19.46
N ALA A 414 -1.83 -0.68 -18.65
CA ALA A 414 -0.56 -0.89 -17.98
C ALA A 414 -0.66 -0.42 -16.53
N SER A 415 -0.01 -1.15 -15.63
CA SER A 415 0.02 -0.83 -14.21
C SER A 415 1.45 -0.58 -13.74
N PRO A 416 1.73 0.54 -13.05
CA PRO A 416 2.93 0.70 -12.25
C PRO A 416 2.81 0.01 -10.89
N LEU A 417 1.63 -0.50 -10.55
CA LEU A 417 1.34 -1.16 -9.29
C LEU A 417 1.71 -2.64 -9.43
N ALA A 418 2.34 -3.19 -8.40
CA ALA A 418 2.59 -4.62 -8.32
C ALA A 418 2.57 -5.08 -6.86
N PRO A 419 2.33 -6.38 -6.62
CA PRO A 419 2.68 -7.11 -5.40
C PRO A 419 4.05 -6.76 -4.83
N VAL A 420 4.07 -6.06 -3.70
CA VAL A 420 5.22 -5.98 -2.80
C VAL A 420 5.08 -7.15 -1.83
N PRO A 421 6.02 -8.10 -1.67
CA PRO A 421 5.94 -9.19 -0.67
C PRO A 421 6.25 -8.71 0.76
N LEU A 422 5.82 -9.41 1.83
CA LEU A 422 6.10 -8.96 3.21
C LEU A 422 7.60 -8.99 3.51
N SER A 423 8.33 -9.91 2.90
CA SER A 423 9.79 -9.95 2.99
C SER A 423 10.46 -8.70 2.44
N ALA A 424 9.78 -7.86 1.66
CA ALA A 424 10.27 -6.52 1.30
C ALA A 424 10.50 -5.61 2.52
N PHE A 425 9.94 -5.96 3.68
CA PHE A 425 10.14 -5.29 4.96
C PHE A 425 11.00 -6.10 5.93
N SER A 426 11.56 -7.24 5.49
CA SER A 426 12.48 -8.04 6.30
C SER A 426 13.75 -7.25 6.63
N GLY A 427 14.31 -7.45 7.84
CA GLY A 427 15.40 -6.65 8.37
C GLY A 427 14.98 -5.42 9.19
N ALA A 428 13.71 -5.03 9.15
CA ALA A 428 13.18 -4.07 10.13
C ALA A 428 12.98 -4.76 11.48
N ASN A 429 13.67 -4.29 12.53
CA ASN A 429 13.26 -4.65 13.89
C ASN A 429 11.90 -4.01 14.18
N MET A 430 10.82 -4.80 14.09
CA MET A 430 9.48 -4.37 14.49
C MET A 430 9.32 -4.51 16.01
N THR A 431 10.09 -3.72 16.75
CA THR A 431 9.98 -3.60 18.20
C THR A 431 9.12 -2.40 18.55
N THR A 432 8.24 -2.53 19.54
CA THR A 432 7.32 -1.46 19.99
C THR A 432 8.01 -0.26 20.66
N LYS A 433 9.35 -0.18 20.63
CA LYS A 433 10.12 0.93 21.20
C LYS A 433 11.09 1.56 20.21
N SER A 434 10.96 2.88 20.02
CA SER A 434 12.00 3.72 19.43
C SER A 434 13.19 3.80 20.40
N PRO A 435 14.43 3.57 19.95
CA PRO A 435 15.63 3.83 20.76
C PRO A 435 15.77 5.31 21.17
N ALA A 436 15.02 6.23 20.56
CA ALA A 436 15.19 7.67 20.77
C ALA A 436 14.68 8.20 22.13
N ASP A 437 13.97 7.40 22.93
CA ASP A 437 13.51 7.80 24.27
C ASP A 437 14.47 7.38 25.41
N SER A 438 15.67 6.87 25.10
CA SER A 438 16.59 6.31 26.11
C SER A 438 17.66 7.24 26.66
N ASP A 439 17.74 8.50 26.22
CA ASP A 439 18.85 9.41 26.60
C ASP A 439 18.94 9.76 28.09
N ASN A 440 18.02 9.28 28.94
CA ASN A 440 18.02 9.50 30.39
C ASN A 440 17.63 8.28 31.24
N GLN A 441 17.67 7.05 30.71
CA GLN A 441 17.31 5.86 31.50
C GLN A 441 18.52 4.96 31.75
N THR A 442 18.71 4.56 33.02
CA THR A 442 19.76 3.66 33.48
C THR A 442 19.61 2.26 32.87
N GLU A 443 20.74 1.56 32.63
CA GLU A 443 20.77 0.18 32.07
C GLU A 443 19.86 -0.82 32.82
N GLU A 444 19.60 -0.57 34.10
CA GLU A 444 18.72 -1.37 34.96
C GLU A 444 17.22 -1.20 34.61
N ILE A 445 16.79 0.02 34.24
CA ILE A 445 15.41 0.28 33.78
C ILE A 445 15.21 -0.23 32.36
N ILE A 446 16.26 -0.18 31.52
CA ILE A 446 16.22 -0.75 30.17
C ILE A 446 16.05 -2.27 30.24
N SER A 447 16.76 -2.94 31.15
CA SER A 447 16.64 -4.40 31.34
C SER A 447 15.33 -4.83 31.99
N GLU A 448 14.77 -4.07 32.94
CA GLU A 448 13.41 -4.32 33.44
C GLU A 448 12.36 -4.09 32.35
N ILE A 449 12.39 -2.98 31.61
CA ILE A 449 11.40 -2.70 30.56
C ILE A 449 11.48 -3.73 29.41
N LEU A 450 12.68 -4.18 29.04
CA LEU A 450 12.86 -5.27 28.07
C LEU A 450 12.38 -6.62 28.62
N ALA A 451 12.43 -6.86 29.94
CA ALA A 451 11.86 -8.06 30.54
C ALA A 451 10.32 -8.03 30.60
N TYR A 452 9.71 -6.84 30.74
CA TYR A 452 8.25 -6.66 30.88
C TYR A 452 7.49 -6.47 29.55
N ASN A 453 8.11 -5.93 28.48
CA ASN A 453 7.42 -5.57 27.24
C ASN A 453 7.98 -6.27 25.98
N ASN A 454 8.27 -7.57 26.07
CA ASN A 454 8.73 -8.40 24.93
C ASN A 454 7.62 -8.69 23.90
N GLU A 455 6.84 -7.68 23.54
CA GLU A 455 6.02 -7.74 22.33
C GLU A 455 6.92 -7.50 21.13
N TRP A 456 7.07 -8.52 20.29
CA TRP A 456 7.78 -8.40 19.04
C TRP A 456 6.99 -9.06 17.92
N LEU A 457 6.98 -8.37 16.79
CA LEU A 457 6.47 -8.86 15.52
C LEU A 457 7.69 -9.27 14.69
N GLU A 458 7.70 -10.49 14.18
CA GLU A 458 8.74 -10.97 13.29
C GLU A 458 8.14 -11.34 11.94
N ILE A 459 8.68 -10.79 10.85
CA ILE A 459 8.30 -11.23 9.51
C ILE A 459 9.02 -12.55 9.25
N VAL A 460 8.29 -13.66 9.30
CA VAL A 460 8.86 -15.02 9.19
C VAL A 460 8.79 -15.60 7.78
N SER A 461 8.05 -14.95 6.87
CA SER A 461 8.01 -15.28 5.43
C SER A 461 7.41 -14.13 4.62
N ASP A 462 7.38 -14.27 3.29
CA ASP A 462 6.69 -13.37 2.35
C ASP A 462 5.20 -13.16 2.66
N TYR A 463 4.60 -14.05 3.47
CA TYR A 463 3.17 -14.12 3.70
C TYR A 463 2.78 -14.26 5.16
N SER A 464 3.69 -14.09 6.12
CA SER A 464 3.36 -14.30 7.54
C SER A 464 4.19 -13.44 8.47
N ILE A 465 3.51 -12.97 9.51
CA ILE A 465 4.11 -12.29 10.66
C ILE A 465 3.87 -13.18 11.88
N LEU A 466 4.93 -13.46 12.64
CA LEU A 466 4.84 -14.08 13.95
C LEU A 466 4.69 -12.96 14.98
N TYR A 467 3.60 -12.97 15.74
CA TYR A 467 3.44 -12.11 16.91
C TYR A 467 3.78 -12.93 18.14
N THR A 468 4.75 -12.45 18.92
CA THR A 468 5.02 -13.02 20.24
C THR A 468 4.42 -12.11 21.31
N PRO A 469 3.44 -12.60 22.09
CA PRO A 469 2.83 -11.82 23.16
C PRO A 469 3.81 -11.59 24.32
N PRO A 470 3.57 -10.61 25.20
CA PRO A 470 4.45 -10.33 26.33
C PRO A 470 4.44 -11.48 27.34
N THR A 471 5.52 -11.61 28.12
CA THR A 471 5.82 -12.74 29.02
C THR A 471 4.71 -13.01 30.06
N GLU A 472 3.89 -12.01 30.42
CA GLU A 472 2.75 -12.17 31.33
C GLU A 472 1.59 -12.97 30.73
N CYS A 473 1.60 -13.19 29.40
CA CYS A 473 0.69 -14.10 28.70
C CYS A 473 1.18 -15.57 28.72
N ALA A 474 2.15 -15.92 29.57
CA ALA A 474 2.68 -17.28 29.72
C ALA A 474 1.64 -18.34 30.15
N ALA A 475 0.42 -17.92 30.53
CA ALA A 475 -0.71 -18.80 30.79
C ALA A 475 -1.51 -19.19 29.53
N TRP A 476 -1.19 -18.61 28.36
CA TRP A 476 -1.80 -19.03 27.10
C TRP A 476 -1.23 -20.40 26.72
N ASP A 477 -2.10 -21.36 26.42
CA ASP A 477 -1.67 -22.65 25.88
C ASP A 477 -0.86 -22.39 24.59
N LEU A 478 0.15 -23.21 24.30
CA LEU A 478 0.99 -23.01 23.12
C LEU A 478 0.14 -22.99 21.83
N SER A 479 -0.93 -23.78 21.80
CA SER A 479 -1.93 -23.79 20.72
C SER A 479 -2.74 -22.49 20.59
N ASP A 480 -2.92 -21.75 21.69
CA ASP A 480 -3.68 -20.51 21.79
C ASP A 480 -2.84 -19.28 21.45
N GLN A 481 -1.53 -19.30 21.74
CA GLN A 481 -0.57 -18.31 21.23
C GLN A 481 -0.41 -18.39 19.70
N GLN A 482 -0.79 -19.52 19.10
CA GLN A 482 -0.47 -19.89 17.72
C GLN A 482 -1.69 -19.91 16.77
N GLN A 483 -2.88 -19.54 17.25
CA GLN A 483 -4.09 -19.39 16.43
C GLN A 483 -4.52 -17.92 16.31
N SER A 484 -3.85 -17.17 15.46
CA SER A 484 -4.42 -15.95 14.89
C SER A 484 -4.48 -16.14 13.38
N TRP A 485 -5.70 -16.19 12.84
CA TRP A 485 -5.91 -15.98 11.41
C TRP A 485 -5.51 -14.54 11.14
N LEU A 486 -4.32 -14.36 10.58
CA LEU A 486 -3.89 -13.09 10.03
C LEU A 486 -4.49 -13.02 8.63
N GLU A 487 -5.60 -12.31 8.50
CA GLU A 487 -6.05 -11.84 7.19
C GLU A 487 -5.13 -10.67 6.81
N ILE A 488 -4.24 -10.92 5.85
CA ILE A 488 -3.36 -9.88 5.33
C ILE A 488 -3.96 -9.42 4.02
N LEU A 489 -4.52 -8.22 4.03
CA LEU A 489 -5.07 -7.61 2.84
C LEU A 489 -3.92 -7.07 1.99
N TYR A 490 -3.82 -7.57 0.75
CA TYR A 490 -2.93 -7.00 -0.23
C TYR A 490 -3.63 -5.83 -0.91
N VAL A 491 -3.23 -4.61 -0.57
CA VAL A 491 -3.52 -3.44 -1.41
C VAL A 491 -2.24 -3.17 -2.21
N PRO A 492 -2.29 -3.00 -3.55
CA PRO A 492 -1.13 -2.76 -4.43
C PRO A 492 -0.17 -1.60 -4.11
N LEU A 493 -0.30 -0.99 -2.93
CA LEU A 493 0.36 0.21 -2.43
C LEU A 493 0.68 0.15 -0.93
N MET A 494 0.14 -0.80 -0.16
CA MET A 494 0.30 -0.80 1.30
C MET A 494 -0.06 -2.15 1.91
N TYR A 495 0.72 -2.56 2.91
CA TYR A 495 0.33 -3.66 3.77
C TYR A 495 -0.61 -3.17 4.86
N ILE A 496 -1.82 -3.75 4.91
CA ILE A 496 -2.70 -3.66 6.06
C ILE A 496 -2.84 -5.07 6.63
N VAL A 497 -2.23 -5.29 7.78
CA VAL A 497 -2.33 -6.51 8.56
C VAL A 497 -3.49 -6.33 9.54
N ALA A 498 -4.56 -7.09 9.36
CA ALA A 498 -5.60 -7.19 10.38
C ALA A 498 -5.32 -8.42 11.25
N TYR A 499 -5.35 -8.25 12.58
CA TYR A 499 -5.18 -9.36 13.53
C TYR A 499 -6.16 -9.24 14.69
N GLN A 500 -6.63 -10.38 15.18
CA GLN A 500 -7.51 -10.43 16.34
C GLN A 500 -6.68 -10.45 17.62
N VAL A 501 -7.09 -9.67 18.61
CA VAL A 501 -6.51 -9.67 19.96
C VAL A 501 -7.57 -10.14 20.95
N LYS A 502 -7.22 -11.11 21.81
CA LYS A 502 -8.13 -11.53 22.89
C LYS A 502 -8.35 -10.37 23.86
N PRO A 503 -9.60 -10.03 24.20
CA PRO A 503 -9.92 -8.85 25.03
C PRO A 503 -9.54 -8.98 26.50
N GLU A 504 -9.08 -10.15 26.96
CA GLU A 504 -8.83 -10.43 28.38
C GLU A 504 -7.72 -9.57 29.01
N THR A 505 -6.86 -8.94 28.19
CA THR A 505 -5.81 -7.99 28.60
C THR A 505 -6.27 -6.53 28.72
N TYR A 506 -7.48 -6.19 28.28
CA TYR A 506 -8.02 -4.83 28.36
C TYR A 506 -9.40 -4.83 29.04
N PRO A 507 -9.64 -3.97 30.05
CA PRO A 507 -10.93 -3.91 30.73
C PRO A 507 -11.97 -3.23 29.83
N ILE A 508 -12.51 -3.97 28.85
CA ILE A 508 -13.53 -3.49 27.92
C ILE A 508 -14.74 -4.43 27.98
N ALA A 509 -15.93 -3.84 28.01
CA ALA A 509 -17.20 -4.49 28.36
C ALA A 509 -17.77 -5.48 27.32
N ASP A 510 -17.04 -5.77 26.22
CA ASP A 510 -17.47 -6.75 25.22
C ASP A 510 -16.33 -7.75 24.96
N PRO A 511 -16.45 -9.00 25.46
CA PRO A 511 -15.41 -10.01 25.37
C PRO A 511 -15.29 -10.66 23.99
N ASN A 512 -16.04 -10.21 22.99
CA ASN A 512 -16.28 -11.00 21.79
C ASN A 512 -15.56 -10.61 20.50
N LEU A 513 -14.66 -9.61 20.44
CA LEU A 513 -13.64 -9.46 19.37
C LEU A 513 -13.01 -8.05 19.43
N MET A 514 -11.69 -7.96 19.63
CA MET A 514 -10.92 -6.79 19.20
C MET A 514 -10.18 -7.14 17.91
N SER A 515 -10.36 -6.32 16.88
CA SER A 515 -9.55 -6.36 15.68
C SER A 515 -8.56 -5.19 15.70
N CYS A 516 -7.29 -5.50 15.62
CA CYS A 516 -6.22 -4.54 15.44
C CYS A 516 -5.87 -4.48 13.95
N MET A 517 -5.70 -3.27 13.43
CA MET A 517 -5.17 -3.04 12.09
C MET A 517 -3.78 -2.43 12.21
N LEU A 518 -2.81 -3.04 11.55
CA LEU A 518 -1.42 -2.63 11.44
C LEU A 518 -1.15 -2.25 9.99
N SER A 519 -0.80 -0.99 9.74
CA SER A 519 -0.26 -0.58 8.44
C SER A 519 1.26 -0.61 8.47
N LEU A 520 1.89 -1.14 7.41
CA LEU A 520 3.35 -1.10 7.22
C LEU A 520 3.70 -0.19 6.05
N GLY A 521 4.63 0.73 6.28
CA GLY A 521 5.21 1.63 5.29
C GLY A 521 6.53 2.23 5.79
N THR A 522 7.30 2.90 4.95
CA THR A 522 8.56 3.55 5.37
C THR A 522 8.36 5.00 5.76
N ASN A 523 9.03 5.45 6.83
CA ASN A 523 9.07 6.85 7.23
C ASN A 523 10.53 7.32 7.21
N GLY A 524 10.89 8.23 6.30
CA GLY A 524 12.27 8.66 6.16
C GLY A 524 12.84 9.45 7.35
N ALA A 525 11.99 9.98 8.23
CA ALA A 525 12.47 10.66 9.44
C ALA A 525 12.85 9.69 10.57
N HIS A 526 12.35 8.45 10.54
CA HIS A 526 12.46 7.51 11.68
C HIS A 526 13.00 6.13 11.33
N GLY A 527 13.35 5.87 10.05
CA GLY A 527 13.61 4.50 9.59
C GLY A 527 12.31 3.71 9.43
N ILE A 528 12.44 2.42 9.11
CA ILE A 528 11.36 1.55 8.62
C ILE A 528 10.16 1.48 9.59
N ALA A 529 8.98 1.25 9.01
CA ALA A 529 7.70 0.93 9.66
C ALA A 529 7.04 2.12 10.37
N SER A 530 6.29 2.94 9.61
CA SER A 530 5.18 3.71 10.17
C SER A 530 4.07 2.75 10.61
N ILE A 531 4.20 2.22 11.83
CA ILE A 531 3.17 1.44 12.52
C ILE A 531 2.03 2.40 12.86
N ASN A 532 0.93 2.33 12.11
CA ASN A 532 -0.33 2.88 12.58
C ASN A 532 -1.17 1.70 13.10
N THR A 533 -1.08 1.44 14.41
CA THR A 533 -1.97 0.47 15.06
C THR A 533 -3.27 1.18 15.40
N ARG A 534 -4.35 0.88 14.66
CA ARG A 534 -5.69 1.27 15.10
C ARG A 534 -6.35 0.10 15.78
N TYR A 535 -6.77 0.31 17.02
CA TYR A 535 -7.72 -0.55 17.70
C TYR A 535 -9.11 -0.22 17.16
N VAL A 536 -9.71 -1.17 16.42
CA VAL A 536 -11.09 -1.03 15.98
C VAL A 536 -11.96 -1.86 16.92
N GLN A 537 -12.69 -1.17 17.80
CA GLN A 537 -13.80 -1.79 18.52
C GLN A 537 -14.93 -1.96 17.50
N VAL A 538 -15.16 -3.18 17.04
CA VAL A 538 -16.31 -3.48 16.19
C VAL A 538 -17.54 -3.50 17.10
N ALA A 539 -18.15 -2.34 17.32
CA ALA A 539 -19.52 -2.32 17.84
C ALA A 539 -20.41 -3.05 16.82
N PRO A 540 -21.34 -3.92 17.25
CA PRO A 540 -22.16 -4.73 16.34
C PRO A 540 -23.07 -3.93 15.37
N ASN A 541 -23.09 -2.59 15.45
CA ASN A 541 -23.96 -1.72 14.67
C ASN A 541 -23.25 -0.54 13.97
N MET A 542 -21.91 -0.50 13.88
CA MET A 542 -21.25 0.46 12.98
C MET A 542 -21.00 -0.21 11.62
N PRO A 543 -21.46 0.38 10.50
CA PRO A 543 -21.07 -0.11 9.19
C PRO A 543 -19.55 0.04 9.06
N PRO A 544 -18.83 -1.02 8.66
CA PRO A 544 -17.40 -0.93 8.45
C PRO A 544 -17.09 0.17 7.42
N VAL A 545 -15.96 0.86 7.59
CA VAL A 545 -15.25 1.48 6.44
C VAL A 545 -15.18 0.37 5.39
N PRO A 546 -15.67 0.58 4.15
CA PRO A 546 -16.16 -0.48 3.29
C PRO A 546 -15.13 -1.60 3.12
N LEU A 547 -15.27 -2.60 3.97
CA LEU A 547 -14.73 -3.93 3.86
C LEU A 547 -15.93 -4.75 3.40
N LEU A 548 -15.79 -5.42 2.26
CA LEU A 548 -16.77 -6.41 1.80
C LEU A 548 -17.05 -7.42 2.93
N PRO A 549 -18.29 -7.93 3.05
CA PRO A 549 -18.72 -8.64 4.23
C PRO A 549 -17.94 -9.95 4.43
N THR A 550 -17.19 -10.05 5.52
CA THR A 550 -16.73 -11.32 6.10
C THR A 550 -17.67 -11.70 7.24
N ALA A 551 -18.59 -12.62 7.00
CA ALA A 551 -19.37 -13.25 8.06
C ALA A 551 -18.69 -14.54 8.51
N VAL A 552 -18.19 -14.55 9.75
CA VAL A 552 -17.84 -15.78 10.47
C VAL A 552 -19.14 -16.40 10.97
N VAL A 553 -19.60 -17.49 10.35
CA VAL A 553 -20.67 -18.34 10.90
C VAL A 553 -20.04 -19.58 11.52
N ALA A 554 -20.16 -19.70 12.84
CA ALA A 554 -19.85 -20.93 13.55
C ALA A 554 -20.81 -22.04 13.10
N VAL A 555 -20.29 -23.08 12.44
CA VAL A 555 -21.04 -24.31 12.16
C VAL A 555 -21.13 -25.11 13.47
N PRO A 556 -22.32 -25.41 14.01
CA PRO A 556 -22.44 -26.27 15.19
C PRO A 556 -22.04 -27.70 14.81
N CYS A 557 -21.04 -28.23 15.51
CA CYS A 557 -20.64 -29.63 15.42
C CYS A 557 -21.83 -30.53 15.83
N PRO A 558 -22.21 -31.57 15.06
CA PRO A 558 -23.25 -32.49 15.49
C PRO A 558 -22.79 -33.25 16.73
N ALA A 559 -23.62 -33.24 17.77
CA ALA A 559 -23.35 -33.93 19.02
C ALA A 559 -23.03 -35.42 18.79
N ALA A 560 -21.91 -35.88 19.35
CA ALA A 560 -21.60 -37.29 19.42
C ALA A 560 -22.73 -38.04 20.18
N PRO A 561 -23.13 -39.25 19.76
CA PRO A 561 -24.12 -40.02 20.48
C PRO A 561 -23.57 -40.41 21.85
N LEU A 562 -24.37 -40.15 22.89
CA LEU A 562 -24.08 -40.60 24.26
C LEU A 562 -23.97 -42.13 24.31
N PRO A 563 -23.05 -42.69 25.10
CA PRO A 563 -22.98 -44.13 25.32
C PRO A 563 -24.23 -44.58 26.08
N ALA A 564 -24.81 -45.69 25.63
CA ALA A 564 -25.95 -46.31 26.26
C ALA A 564 -25.59 -46.81 27.68
N THR A 565 -26.39 -46.39 28.66
CA THR A 565 -26.58 -47.09 29.94
C THR A 565 -28.06 -47.14 30.25
#